data_AF-A0A031JZV5-F1
#
_entry.id   AF-A0A031JZV5-F1
#
_cell.length_a   1.000
_cell.length_b   1.000
_cell.length_c   1.000
_cell.angle_alpha   90.00
_cell.angle_beta   90.00
_cell.angle_gamma   90.00
#
_symmetry.space_group_name_H-M   'P 1'
#
loop_
_entity.id
_entity.type
_entity.pdbx_description
1 polymer ?
#
loop_
_entity_poly.entity_id
_entity_poly.type
_entity_poly.pdbx_seq_one_letter_code
_entity_poly.pdbx_strand_id
1 'polypeptide(L)'
;MESEDKPAPPARAKMRWSDRPKLAPDAASRQGQVTKLALETFGGRDEAIAYLNTACGKLGGRPLDLAVESAEGLSRVERALADLKPAC
;
A
#
# COMPACT_ATOMS: atom_id res chain seq x y z
N MET A 1 -20.60 -47.58 22.13
CA MET A 1 -21.65 -47.29 21.14
C MET A 1 -22.31 -46.00 21.60
N GLU A 2 -22.27 -44.87 20.92
CA GLU A 2 -21.93 -44.52 19.54
C GLU A 2 -21.43 -43.07 19.52
N SER A 3 -20.75 -42.75 18.43
CA SER A 3 -20.24 -41.43 18.03
C SER A 3 -21.32 -40.34 18.05
N GLU A 4 -20.90 -39.08 18.19
CA GLU A 4 -21.00 -38.16 17.05
C GLU A 4 -20.08 -36.94 17.24
N ASP A 5 -18.92 -37.00 16.60
CA ASP A 5 -18.10 -35.85 16.24
C ASP A 5 -18.83 -35.08 15.12
N LYS A 6 -19.16 -33.81 15.37
CA LYS A 6 -19.82 -32.95 14.38
C LYS A 6 -18.97 -31.68 14.24
N PRO A 7 -18.29 -31.45 13.10
CA PRO A 7 -17.41 -30.31 12.96
C PRO A 7 -18.25 -29.03 12.84
N ALA A 8 -17.94 -28.04 13.68
CA ALA A 8 -18.55 -26.71 13.63
C ALA A 8 -18.20 -26.01 12.29
N PRO A 9 -19.12 -25.21 11.70
CA PRO A 9 -18.89 -24.56 10.41
C PRO A 9 -17.75 -23.53 10.49
N PRO A 10 -17.03 -23.27 9.37
CA PRO A 10 -15.91 -22.33 9.37
C PRO A 10 -16.40 -20.94 9.75
N ALA A 11 -15.79 -20.38 10.80
CA ALA A 11 -16.11 -19.05 11.29
C ALA A 11 -15.97 -18.02 10.15
N ARG A 12 -17.08 -17.34 9.83
CA ARG A 12 -17.09 -16.26 8.84
C ARG A 12 -16.06 -15.21 9.25
N ALA A 13 -15.11 -14.93 8.36
CA ALA A 13 -14.06 -13.95 8.58
C ALA A 13 -14.71 -12.61 8.97
N LYS A 14 -14.47 -12.18 10.22
CA LYS A 14 -15.05 -10.95 10.75
C LYS A 14 -14.41 -9.80 9.98
N MET A 15 -15.20 -9.09 9.19
CA MET A 15 -14.81 -7.85 8.54
C MET A 15 -14.27 -6.91 9.62
N ARG A 16 -12.95 -6.69 9.61
CA ARG A 16 -12.29 -5.82 10.57
C ARG A 16 -12.55 -4.38 10.16
N TRP A 17 -13.63 -3.82 10.71
CA TRP A 17 -13.78 -2.38 10.78
C TRP A 17 -12.53 -1.83 11.50
N SER A 18 -11.72 -1.08 10.77
CA SER A 18 -10.52 -0.48 11.32
C SER A 18 -10.92 0.90 11.85
N ASP A 19 -10.78 1.13 13.16
CA ASP A 19 -10.86 2.45 13.81
C ASP A 19 -9.71 3.39 13.41
N ARG A 20 -9.13 3.18 12.23
CA ARG A 20 -8.18 4.13 11.66
C ARG A 20 -8.99 5.34 11.21
N PRO A 21 -8.54 6.57 11.53
CA PRO A 21 -9.13 7.77 10.95
C PRO A 21 -9.26 7.54 9.45
N LYS A 22 -10.46 7.75 8.90
CA LYS A 22 -10.64 7.81 7.44
C LYS A 22 -9.55 8.75 6.93
N LEU A 23 -8.71 8.26 6.01
CA LEU A 23 -7.72 9.11 5.36
C LEU A 23 -8.46 10.37 4.90
N ALA A 24 -7.95 11.54 5.30
CA ALA A 24 -8.46 12.79 4.78
C ALA A 24 -8.52 12.68 3.24
N PRO A 25 -9.52 13.26 2.57
CA PRO A 25 -9.72 13.09 1.12
C PRO A 25 -8.44 13.34 0.31
N ASP A 26 -7.58 14.26 0.77
CA ASP A 26 -6.29 14.54 0.16
C ASP A 26 -5.30 13.38 0.32
N ALA A 27 -5.27 12.73 1.48
CA ALA A 27 -4.42 11.59 1.75
C ALA A 27 -4.80 10.36 0.91
N ALA A 28 -6.10 10.12 0.71
CA ALA A 28 -6.59 9.06 -0.16
C ALA A 28 -6.24 9.33 -1.64
N SER A 29 -6.34 10.59 -2.07
CA SER A 29 -5.92 11.03 -3.40
C SER A 29 -4.43 10.78 -3.62
N ARG A 30 -3.58 11.18 -2.67
CA ARG A 30 -2.12 10.93 -2.74
C ARG A 30 -1.78 9.45 -2.75
N GLN A 31 -2.49 8.63 -1.97
CA GLN A 31 -2.33 7.18 -1.97
C GLN A 31 -2.64 6.58 -3.35
N GLY A 32 -3.74 7.03 -3.98
CA GLY A 32 -4.12 6.62 -5.33
C GLY A 32 -3.07 7.02 -6.37
N GLN A 33 -2.59 8.27 -6.30
CA GLN A 33 -1.56 8.80 -7.21
C GLN A 33 -0.27 8.00 -7.13
N VAL A 34 0.28 7.79 -5.91
CA VAL A 34 1.53 7.05 -5.75
C VAL A 34 1.41 5.58 -6.15
N THR A 35 0.24 4.98 -5.89
CA THR A 35 -0.04 3.58 -6.28
C THR A 35 -0.07 3.45 -7.80
N LYS A 36 -0.78 4.35 -8.50
CA LYS A 36 -0.84 4.36 -9.95
C LYS A 36 0.55 4.54 -10.56
N LEU A 37 1.33 5.51 -10.07
CA LEU A 37 2.67 5.78 -10.59
C LEU A 37 3.61 4.59 -10.39
N ALA A 38 3.57 3.94 -9.22
CA ALA A 38 4.38 2.76 -8.96
C ALA A 38 4.00 1.61 -9.92
N LEU A 39 2.70 1.36 -10.15
CA LEU A 39 2.25 0.36 -11.13
C LEU A 39 2.75 0.67 -12.54
N GLU A 40 2.69 1.93 -12.97
CA GLU A 40 3.19 2.36 -14.27
C GLU A 40 4.72 2.25 -14.39
N THR A 41 5.44 2.40 -13.28
CA THR A 41 6.92 2.33 -13.23
C THR A 41 7.42 0.89 -13.27
N PHE A 42 6.82 0.00 -12.48
CA PHE A 42 7.26 -1.40 -12.37
C PHE A 42 6.58 -2.34 -13.36
N GLY A 43 5.43 -1.96 -13.94
CA GLY A 43 4.65 -2.81 -14.85
C GLY A 43 3.97 -4.00 -14.17
N GLY A 44 4.30 -4.29 -12.91
CA GLY A 44 3.77 -5.38 -12.10
C GLY A 44 3.22 -4.90 -10.76
N ARG A 45 2.13 -5.53 -10.32
CA ARG A 45 1.43 -5.16 -9.08
C ARG A 45 2.24 -5.49 -7.84
N ASP A 46 2.87 -6.66 -7.83
CA ASP A 46 3.55 -7.14 -6.64
C ASP A 46 4.84 -6.36 -6.38
N GLU A 47 5.58 -6.02 -7.44
CA GLU A 47 6.77 -5.15 -7.38
C GLU A 47 6.41 -3.74 -6.92
N ALA A 48 5.32 -3.16 -7.44
CA ALA A 48 4.83 -1.86 -7.01
C ALA A 48 4.43 -1.86 -5.53
N ILE A 49 3.67 -2.88 -5.09
CA ILE A 49 3.27 -3.01 -3.68
C ILE A 49 4.49 -3.21 -2.79
N ALA A 50 5.45 -4.05 -3.20
CA ALA A 50 6.68 -4.28 -2.47
C ALA A 50 7.48 -2.99 -2.30
N TYR A 51 7.67 -2.22 -3.37
CA TYR A 51 8.36 -0.92 -3.30
C TYR A 51 7.65 0.05 -2.34
N LEU A 52 6.33 0.24 -2.49
CA LEU A 52 5.56 1.18 -1.67
C LEU A 52 5.56 0.83 -0.18
N ASN A 53 5.61 -0.47 0.14
CA ASN A 53 5.57 -0.96 1.51
C ASN A 53 6.96 -1.23 2.11
N THR A 54 8.03 -1.15 1.32
CA THR A 54 9.40 -1.37 1.80
C THR A 54 10.04 -0.05 2.17
N ALA A 55 10.68 0.01 3.35
CA ALA A 55 11.40 1.21 3.77
C ALA A 55 12.58 1.47 2.83
N CYS A 56 12.62 2.67 2.24
CA CYS A 56 13.68 3.09 1.36
C CYS A 56 14.58 4.08 2.09
N GLY A 57 15.85 3.72 2.33
CA GLY A 57 16.81 4.58 3.04
C GLY A 57 17.01 5.95 2.38
N LYS A 58 16.85 6.05 1.06
CA LYS A 58 16.92 7.32 0.31
C LYS A 58 15.74 8.25 0.60
N LEU A 59 14.57 7.69 0.93
CA LEU A 59 13.36 8.43 1.24
C LEU A 59 13.18 8.68 2.75
N GLY A 60 14.00 8.02 3.59
CA GLY A 60 13.89 8.11 5.05
C GLY A 60 12.67 7.37 5.63
N GLY A 61 12.04 6.49 4.86
CA GLY A 61 10.81 5.81 5.29
C GLY A 61 10.18 4.95 4.19
N ARG A 62 8.95 4.48 4.46
CA ARG A 62 8.15 3.72 3.49
C ARG A 62 7.50 4.69 2.51
N PRO A 63 7.64 4.49 1.18
CA PRO A 63 7.12 5.44 0.19
C PRO A 63 5.62 5.71 0.35
N LEU A 64 4.82 4.69 0.67
CA LEU A 64 3.38 4.85 0.87
C LEU A 64 3.05 5.79 2.03
N ASP A 65 3.74 5.61 3.16
CA ASP A 65 3.48 6.39 4.37
C ASP A 65 3.85 7.86 4.14
N LEU A 66 5.00 8.13 3.49
CA LEU A 66 5.44 9.48 3.13
C LEU A 66 4.47 10.19 2.18
N ALA A 67 3.98 9.48 1.16
CA ALA A 67 3.04 10.04 0.20
C ALA A 67 1.68 10.37 0.83
N VAL A 68 1.21 9.54 1.76
CA VAL A 68 -0.05 9.75 2.46
C VAL A 68 0.07 10.92 3.46
N GLU A 69 1.19 11.02 4.17
CA GLU A 69 1.46 12.02 5.20
C GLU A 69 1.45 13.45 4.64
N SER A 70 2.03 13.68 3.45
CA SER A 70 2.11 15.04 2.89
C SER A 70 2.25 15.07 1.37
N ALA A 71 1.90 16.21 0.76
CA ALA A 71 2.16 16.46 -0.65
C ALA A 71 3.67 16.49 -0.98
N GLU A 72 4.50 17.00 -0.06
CA GLU A 72 5.95 17.00 -0.23
C GLU A 72 6.51 15.57 -0.23
N GLY A 73 6.01 14.72 0.66
CA GLY A 73 6.34 13.30 0.68
C GLY A 73 5.94 12.59 -0.62
N LEU A 74 4.77 12.92 -1.18
CA LEU A 74 4.37 12.42 -2.50
C LEU A 74 5.38 12.83 -3.57
N SER A 75 5.73 14.12 -3.69
CA SER A 75 6.67 14.59 -4.71
C SER A 75 8.07 13.97 -4.58
N ARG A 76 8.53 13.65 -3.36
CA ARG A 76 9.79 12.91 -3.16
C ARG A 76 9.70 11.49 -3.71
N VAL A 77 8.59 10.80 -3.48
CA VAL A 77 8.38 9.44 -3.99
C VAL A 77 8.24 9.45 -5.51
N GLU A 78 7.56 10.44 -6.09
CA GLU A 78 7.45 10.62 -7.54
C GLU A 78 8.82 10.77 -8.19
N ARG A 79 9.71 11.60 -7.61
CA ARG A 79 11.10 11.74 -8.08
C ARG A 79 11.88 10.42 -7.99
N ALA A 80 11.75 9.71 -6.88
CA ALA A 80 12.42 8.42 -6.71
C ALA A 80 11.93 7.38 -7.75
N LEU A 81 10.65 7.37 -8.09
CA LEU A 81 10.09 6.51 -9.15
C LEU A 81 10.56 6.95 -10.54
N ALA A 82 10.66 8.26 -10.79
CA ALA A 82 11.21 8.79 -12.04
C ALA A 82 12.70 8.42 -12.21
N ASP A 83 13.50 8.46 -11.15
CA ASP A 83 14.91 8.04 -11.17
C ASP A 83 15.07 6.53 -11.44
N LEU A 84 14.07 5.72 -11.08
CA LEU A 84 14.05 4.28 -11.37
C LEU A 84 13.67 3.98 -12.81
N LYS A 85 12.97 4.89 -13.49
CA LYS A 85 12.71 4.80 -14.91
C LYS A 85 13.88 5.46 -15.65
N PRO A 86 14.90 4.72 -16.13
CA PRO A 86 15.87 5.33 -17.02
C PRO A 86 15.08 5.93 -18.19
N ALA A 87 15.26 7.23 -18.44
CA ALA A 87 14.75 7.86 -19.64
C ALA A 87 15.35 7.09 -20.83
N CYS A 88 14.52 6.34 -21.55
CA CYS A 88 14.87 5.84 -22.88
C CYS A 88 15.15 7.01 -23.81
#